data_AF-X0UKI8-F1
#
_entry.id   AF-X0UKI8-F1
#
_cell.length_a   1.000
_cell.length_b   1.000
_cell.length_c   1.000
_cell.angle_alpha   90.00
_cell.angle_beta   90.00
_cell.angle_gamma   90.00
#
_symmetry.space_group_name_H-M   'P 1'
#
loop_
_entity.id
_entity.type
_entity.pdbx_description
1 polymer ?
#
loop_
_entity_poly.entity_id
_entity_poly.type
_entity_poly.pdbx_seq_one_letter_code
_entity_poly.pdbx_strand_id
1 'polypeptide(L)' 'PLSGFDYSGSLTEMVLLGNIAIRIGEKLCWDGPNMKCTNVPKANEYVHRRYRQGWTL' A
#
# COMPACT_ATOMS: atom_id res chain seq x y z
N PRO A 1 0.28 -26.27 -0.23
CA PRO A 1 1.58 -25.54 -0.24
C PRO A 1 2.05 -25.02 -1.62
N LEU A 2 1.26 -25.17 -2.69
CA LEU A 2 1.58 -24.69 -4.06
C LEU A 2 0.95 -23.32 -4.42
N SER A 3 0.22 -22.71 -3.50
CA SER A 3 -0.42 -21.43 -3.73
C SER A 3 0.60 -20.32 -3.48
N GLY A 4 1.09 -19.68 -4.54
CA GLY A 4 2.10 -18.61 -4.48
C GLY A 4 1.61 -17.30 -3.87
N PHE A 5 1.03 -17.36 -2.67
CA PHE A 5 0.52 -16.19 -1.95
C PHE A 5 1.62 -15.17 -1.65
N ASP A 6 2.85 -15.60 -1.39
CA ASP A 6 4.03 -14.71 -1.26
C ASP A 6 4.33 -13.93 -2.56
N TYR A 7 4.16 -14.57 -3.71
CA TYR A 7 4.39 -13.93 -5.01
C TYR A 7 3.24 -12.97 -5.37
N SER A 8 2.00 -13.45 -5.21
CA SER A 8 0.81 -12.66 -5.50
C SER A 8 0.70 -11.43 -4.58
N GLY A 9 1.11 -11.53 -3.32
CA GLY A 9 1.11 -10.42 -2.36
C GLY A 9 1.96 -9.25 -2.85
N SER A 10 3.24 -9.52 -3.14
CA SER A 10 4.20 -8.52 -3.65
C SER A 10 3.73 -7.87 -4.96
N LEU A 11 3.11 -8.64 -5.85
CA LEU A 11 2.58 -8.13 -7.11
C LEU A 11 1.38 -7.19 -6.87
N THR A 12 0.44 -7.59 -6.01
CA THR A 12 -0.70 -6.73 -5.68
C THR A 12 -0.28 -5.44 -4.99
N GLU A 13 0.75 -5.48 -4.13
CA GLU A 13 1.33 -4.27 -3.54
C GLU A 13 1.88 -3.32 -4.59
N MET A 14 2.67 -3.83 -5.55
CA MET A 14 3.23 -3.00 -6.63
C MET A 14 2.12 -2.29 -7.43
N VAL A 15 1.04 -3.00 -7.78
CA VAL A 15 -0.09 -2.43 -8.52
C VAL A 15 -0.81 -1.34 -7.70
N LEU A 16 -1.03 -1.57 -6.40
CA LEU A 16 -1.65 -0.58 -5.52
C LEU A 16 -0.77 0.67 -5.36
N LEU A 17 0.54 0.50 -5.21
CA LEU A 17 1.49 1.60 -5.12
C LEU A 17 1.53 2.42 -6.42
N GLY A 18 1.41 1.78 -7.58
CA GLY A 18 1.28 2.46 -8.87
C GLY A 18 0.08 3.43 -8.89
N ASN A 19 -1.07 3.00 -8.38
CA ASN A 19 -2.25 3.87 -8.27
C ASN A 19 -2.01 5.07 -7.34
N ILE A 20 -1.32 4.86 -6.22
CA ILE A 20 -0.99 5.94 -5.27
C ILE A 20 0.00 6.92 -5.93
N ALA A 21 1.01 6.43 -6.63
CA ALA A 21 1.99 7.26 -7.33
C ALA A 21 1.34 8.14 -8.41
N ILE A 22 0.42 7.58 -9.22
CA ILE A 22 -0.34 8.35 -10.21
C ILE A 22 -1.21 9.42 -9.54
N ARG A 23 -1.85 9.09 -8.41
CA ARG A 23 -2.72 10.03 -7.68
C ARG A 23 -1.96 11.18 -7.03
N ILE A 24 -0.75 10.93 -6.54
CA ILE A 24 0.12 11.95 -5.94
C ILE A 24 0.82 12.76 -7.04
N GLY A 25 1.16 12.13 -8.17
CA GLY A 25 1.92 12.74 -9.25
C GLY A 25 3.43 12.79 -9.00
N GLU A 26 3.93 12.07 -7.99
CA GLU A 26 5.34 12.03 -7.62
C GLU A 26 5.88 10.60 -7.55
N LYS A 27 7.19 10.46 -7.67
CA LYS A 27 7.87 9.18 -7.47
C LYS A 27 7.73 8.78 -6.00
N LEU A 28 7.20 7.59 -5.75
CA LEU A 28 7.00 7.06 -4.40
C LEU A 28 8.22 6.24 -3.95
N CYS A 29 8.71 6.47 -2.74
CA CYS A 29 9.67 5.58 -2.09
C CYS A 29 8.93 4.71 -1.09
N TRP A 30 8.90 3.38 -1.32
CA TRP A 30 8.14 2.42 -0.55
C TRP A 30 9.03 1.55 0.34
N ASP A 31 8.62 1.41 1.60
CA ASP A 31 9.20 0.48 2.57
C ASP A 31 8.20 -0.66 2.83
N GLY A 32 8.41 -1.79 2.15
CA GLY A 32 7.55 -2.97 2.22
C GLY A 32 7.41 -3.55 3.63
N PRO A 33 8.52 -3.82 4.35
CA PRO A 33 8.46 -4.34 5.73
C PRO A 33 7.61 -3.53 6.70
N ASN A 34 7.65 -2.18 6.61
CA ASN A 34 6.88 -1.30 7.48
C ASN A 34 5.56 -0.82 6.87
N MET A 35 5.25 -1.22 5.63
CA MET A 35 4.08 -0.81 4.84
C MET A 35 3.90 0.71 4.79
N LYS A 36 4.96 1.45 4.50
CA LYS A 36 4.96 2.93 4.55
C LYS A 36 5.69 3.58 3.38
N CYS A 37 5.18 4.73 2.96
CA CYS A 37 5.88 5.66 2.08
C CYS A 37 6.83 6.52 2.90
N THR A 38 8.11 6.57 2.50
CA THR A 38 9.15 7.31 3.22
C THR A 38 9.36 8.73 2.74
N ASN A 39 9.03 9.04 1.48
CA ASN A 39 9.26 10.38 0.92
C ASN A 39 8.03 11.30 0.94
N VAL A 40 6.82 10.76 0.73
CA VAL A 40 5.57 11.53 0.67
C VAL A 40 4.65 11.10 1.81
N PRO A 41 4.62 11.81 2.95
CA PRO A 41 3.77 11.48 4.09
C PRO A 41 2.28 11.43 3.72
N LYS A 42 1.83 12.27 2.79
CA LYS A 42 0.45 12.32 2.28
C LYS A 42 0.03 11.02 1.57
N ALA A 43 0.98 10.26 1.03
CA ALA A 43 0.68 8.96 0.43
C ALA A 43 0.25 7.92 1.47
N ASN A 44 0.74 8.03 2.72
CA ASN A 44 0.39 7.11 3.80
C ASN A 44 -1.10 7.18 4.20
N GLU A 45 -1.79 8.28 3.90
CA GLU A 45 -3.25 8.37 4.11
C GLU A 45 -4.04 7.42 3.20
N TYR A 46 -3.47 7.04 2.05
CA TYR A 46 -4.09 6.13 1.09
C TYR A 46 -3.69 4.67 1.28
N VAL A 47 -2.64 4.41 2.06
CA VAL A 47 -2.15 3.05 2.36
C VAL A 47 -3.15 2.31 3.26
N HIS A 48 -3.69 2.99 4.26
CA HIS A 48 -4.66 2.40 5.18
C HIS A 48 -6.04 3.01 4.99
N ARG A 49 -7.02 2.15 4.71
CA ARG A 49 -8.43 2.56 4.76
C ARG A 49 -8.81 2.77 6.22
N ARG A 50 -9.31 3.96 6.56
CA ARG A 50 -10.01 4.17 7.83
C ARG A 50 -11.26 3.29 7.85
N TYR A 51 -11.29 2.31 8.74
CA TYR A 51 -12.49 1.52 8.98
C TYR A 51 -13.61 2.42 9.53
N ARG A 52 -14.85 2.11 9.15
CA ARG A 52 -16.02 2.88 9.63
C ARG A 52 -16.22 2.59 11.12
N GLN A 53 -16.58 3.62 11.89
CA GLN A 53 -16.92 3.46 13.31
C GLN A 53 -18.01 2.37 13.47
N GLY A 54 -17.78 1.44 14.40
CA GLY A 54 -18.66 0.28 14.65
C GLY A 54 -18.22 -1.04 14.01
N TRP A 55 -17.19 -1.03 13.15
CA TRP A 55 -16.55 -2.23 12.63
C TRP A 55 -15.12 -2.33 13.18
N THR A 56 -15.02 -2.78 14.43
CA THR A 56 -13.75 -3.19 15.07
C THR A 56 -13.74 -4.71 15.16
N LEU A 57 -12.61 -5.32 14.81
CA LEU A 57 -12.40 -6.77 14.86
C LEU A 57 -12.33 -7.27 16.31
#